data_AF-X1H027-F1
#
_entry.id   AF-X1H027-F1
#
_cell.length_a   1.000
_cell.length_b   1.000
_cell.length_c   1.000
_cell.angle_alpha   90.00
_cell.angle_beta   90.00
_cell.angle_gamma   90.00
#
_symmetry.space_group_name_H-M   'P 1'
#
loop_
_entity.id
_entity.type
_entity.pdbx_description
1 polymer ?
#
loop_
_entity_poly.entity_id
_entity_poly.type
_entity_poly.pdbx_seq_one_letter_code
_entity_poly.pdbx_strand_id
1 'polypeptide(L)'
;EIIANQIKKIEELEEEIRRLKGMPGKPNIKPSGVEKKNTSNRTNPKGKRPGSLFSGKSLSLYKKQSAWHNQFRQQVTMRIDENIFSPLYCNNNGTPNASIRILIAMMILKEAERLSDEKLFENCRFNMLTRSAIGLLNADDSVPTESTYYLFRKRIDEYAKAGNENLFDIVFAQITKSQCIDFEVSGKRIRMDSKMLGSNIAWLSRYELIHETLRLFYKQVKQSGKLDKASKDRLEDLLKLEGNKVVYTCSSEEVKTRLHQLGELIYKILPLFADSPSPQYKTLQRVFSEQFELDENKVVVGRKKEEISAQSVQSPHDTDCHYRNKDGNKVKGYSINVTESCDDDKNLNLIGHVDVRKASTSDVDFFQDDVEKSQEVFPDKIEDAHADGAYHSPDNQEFCEDKNINLYLHAIQGAKGRYQFDFPDNGRLSVLDTVTNELIDATT
;
A
#
# COMPACT_ATOMS: atom_id res chain seq x y z
N GLU A 1 37.43 -11.28 7.46
CA GLU A 1 37.61 -10.04 6.67
C GLU A 1 36.54 -8.99 6.96
N ILE A 2 35.25 -9.30 6.81
CA ILE A 2 34.14 -8.37 7.10
C ILE A 2 34.14 -7.84 8.55
N ILE A 3 34.37 -8.72 9.53
CA ILE A 3 34.43 -8.36 10.95
C ILE A 3 35.64 -7.45 11.24
N ALA A 4 36.78 -7.69 10.60
CA ALA A 4 37.98 -6.86 10.76
C ALA A 4 37.76 -5.44 10.18
N ASN A 5 37.06 -5.33 9.05
CA ASN A 5 36.68 -4.03 8.48
C ASN A 5 35.67 -3.27 9.35
N GLN A 6 34.78 -3.96 10.07
CA GLN A 6 33.85 -3.33 10.99
C GLN A 6 34.55 -2.80 12.25
N ILE A 7 35.51 -3.56 12.80
CA ILE A 7 36.30 -3.13 13.97
C ILE A 7 37.11 -1.86 13.64
N LYS A 8 37.79 -1.83 12.49
CA LYS A 8 38.57 -0.66 12.06
C LYS A 8 37.72 0.61 11.91
N LYS A 9 36.48 0.45 11.42
CA LYS A 9 35.54 1.56 11.23
C LYS A 9 34.98 2.10 12.55
N ILE A 10 34.88 1.25 13.57
CA ILE A 10 34.51 1.65 14.93
C ILE A 10 35.65 2.44 15.57
N GLU A 11 36.91 1.99 15.42
CA GLU A 11 38.08 2.71 15.94
C GLU A 11 38.24 4.10 15.32
N GLU A 12 38.03 4.23 13.99
CA GLU A 12 38.04 5.52 13.29
C GLU A 12 36.95 6.48 13.81
N LEU A 13 35.75 5.97 14.10
CA LEU A 13 34.65 6.77 14.66
C LEU A 13 34.92 7.21 16.10
N GLU A 14 35.56 6.38 16.91
CA GLU A 14 35.92 6.72 18.29
C GLU A 14 36.99 7.82 18.35
N GLU A 15 37.97 7.79 17.44
CA GLU A 15 38.96 8.86 17.29
C GLU A 15 38.33 10.20 16.87
N GLU A 16 37.40 10.18 15.89
CA GLU A 16 36.66 11.35 15.43
C GLU A 16 35.86 12.00 16.58
N ILE A 17 35.18 11.17 17.39
CA ILE A 17 34.43 11.63 18.56
C ILE A 17 35.36 12.23 19.62
N ARG A 18 36.52 11.63 19.85
CA ARG A 18 37.51 12.13 20.82
C ARG A 18 38.09 13.48 20.36
N ARG A 19 38.29 13.65 19.06
CA ARG A 19 38.72 14.91 18.44
C ARG A 19 37.67 16.02 18.59
N LEU A 20 36.39 15.71 18.34
CA LEU A 20 35.29 16.67 18.47
C LEU A 20 35.05 17.12 19.91
N LYS A 21 35.28 16.24 20.90
CA LYS A 21 35.19 16.57 22.33
C LYS A 21 36.35 17.43 22.86
N GLY A 22 37.49 17.44 22.16
CA GLY A 22 38.67 18.24 22.53
C GLY A 22 38.72 19.66 21.96
N MET A 23 37.75 20.06 21.13
CA MET A 23 37.73 21.41 20.53
C MET A 23 37.22 22.45 21.53
N PRO A 24 37.87 23.63 21.66
CA PRO A 24 37.43 24.68 22.57
C PRO A 24 36.05 25.23 22.15
N GLY A 25 35.17 25.40 23.13
CA GLY A 25 33.81 25.95 22.93
C GLY A 25 33.83 27.35 22.31
N LYS A 26 32.82 27.63 21.48
CA LYS A 26 32.66 28.93 20.79
C LYS A 26 32.72 30.12 21.77
N PRO A 27 33.37 31.23 21.40
CA PRO A 27 33.44 32.41 22.26
C PRO A 27 32.06 33.05 22.42
N ASN A 28 31.81 33.51 23.65
CA ASN A 28 30.56 34.13 24.08
C ASN A 28 30.52 35.59 23.59
N ILE A 29 29.65 35.90 22.63
CA ILE A 29 29.47 37.26 22.10
C ILE A 29 28.45 37.99 22.98
N LYS A 30 28.90 38.96 23.77
CA LYS A 30 28.02 39.93 24.46
C LYS A 30 27.47 40.94 23.44
N PRO A 31 26.18 41.32 23.48
CA PRO A 31 25.68 42.42 22.66
C PRO A 31 26.16 43.76 23.23
N SER A 32 26.76 44.57 22.37
CA SER A 32 27.01 45.99 22.62
C SER A 32 25.68 46.76 22.63
N GLY A 33 25.53 47.60 23.65
CA GLY A 33 24.38 48.48 23.79
C GLY A 33 24.37 49.58 22.73
N VAL A 34 23.18 49.86 22.20
CA VAL A 34 22.83 51.15 21.61
C VAL A 34 21.44 51.52 22.10
N GLU A 35 21.39 52.49 23.00
CA GLU A 35 20.18 53.24 23.33
C GLU A 35 19.73 54.05 22.10
N LYS A 36 18.45 53.97 21.73
CA LYS A 36 17.71 55.12 21.20
C LYS A 36 16.26 55.13 21.71
N LYS A 37 16.07 56.02 22.69
CA LYS A 37 14.89 56.82 23.07
C LYS A 37 13.51 56.40 22.53
N ASN A 38 12.64 56.08 23.50
CA ASN A 38 11.20 56.29 23.43
C ASN A 38 10.86 57.70 22.92
N THR A 39 9.98 57.77 21.91
CA THR A 39 8.99 58.84 21.81
C THR A 39 7.63 58.21 21.53
N SER A 40 6.71 58.45 22.45
CA SER A 40 5.30 58.15 22.35
C SER A 40 4.65 58.98 21.26
N ASN A 41 3.84 58.36 20.40
CA ASN A 41 2.63 59.00 19.90
C ASN A 41 1.58 57.95 19.53
N ARG A 42 0.50 57.93 20.32
CA ARG A 42 -0.75 57.23 20.00
C ARG A 42 -1.43 57.96 18.84
N THR A 43 -1.56 57.29 17.71
CA THR A 43 -2.71 57.45 16.79
C THR A 43 -3.02 56.07 16.18
N ASN A 44 -4.25 55.59 16.38
CA ASN A 44 -4.91 54.60 15.52
C ASN A 44 -5.87 55.40 14.62
N PRO A 45 -6.42 54.90 13.48
CA PRO A 45 -6.32 53.55 12.88
C PRO A 45 -6.25 53.55 11.32
N LYS A 46 -5.37 52.77 10.67
CA LYS A 46 -5.60 52.30 9.28
C LYS A 46 -4.95 50.93 9.09
N GLY A 47 -5.68 50.05 8.40
CA GLY A 47 -5.44 48.60 8.31
C GLY A 47 -3.97 48.20 8.23
N LYS A 48 -3.51 47.47 9.25
CA LYS A 48 -2.30 46.67 9.14
C LYS A 48 -2.57 45.63 8.06
N ARG A 49 -1.87 45.74 6.92
CA ARG A 49 -1.61 44.56 6.09
C ARG A 49 -1.08 43.47 7.04
N PRO A 50 -1.55 42.21 6.95
CA PRO A 50 -1.01 41.17 7.81
C PRO A 50 0.51 41.19 7.64
N GLY A 51 1.22 41.51 8.73
CA GLY A 51 2.66 41.32 8.73
C GLY A 51 2.93 39.86 8.45
N SER A 52 3.94 39.57 7.62
CA SER A 52 4.41 38.19 7.43
C SER A 52 4.54 37.50 8.79
N LEU A 53 3.92 36.33 8.95
CA LEU A 53 3.91 35.56 10.21
C LEU A 53 5.35 35.28 10.72
N PHE A 54 6.30 35.24 9.78
CA PHE A 54 7.73 35.06 10.04
C PHE A 54 8.54 36.29 9.65
N SER A 55 9.68 36.49 10.30
CA SER A 55 10.68 37.51 9.98
C SER A 55 12.10 36.93 9.99
N GLY A 56 13.06 37.68 9.45
CA GLY A 56 14.49 37.34 9.47
C GLY A 56 14.81 35.95 8.89
N LYS A 57 15.63 35.18 9.61
CA LYS A 57 16.06 33.83 9.20
C LYS A 57 14.91 32.85 9.04
N SER A 58 13.89 32.91 9.90
CA SER A 58 12.72 32.03 9.83
C SER A 58 11.93 32.25 8.54
N LEU A 59 11.77 33.51 8.12
CA LEU A 59 11.13 33.82 6.83
C LEU A 59 11.95 33.29 5.64
N SER A 60 13.27 33.40 5.70
CA SER A 60 14.17 32.86 4.68
C SER A 60 14.06 31.33 4.57
N LEU A 61 14.04 30.62 5.70
CA LEU A 61 13.85 29.16 5.73
C LEU A 61 12.47 28.74 5.23
N TYR A 62 11.42 29.44 5.67
CA TYR A 62 10.05 29.19 5.23
C TYR A 62 9.87 29.39 3.72
N LYS A 63 10.52 30.40 3.13
CA LYS A 63 10.47 30.71 1.69
C LYS A 63 11.46 29.91 0.85
N LYS A 64 12.36 29.13 1.45
CA LYS A 64 13.38 28.38 0.70
C LYS A 64 12.70 27.40 -0.24
N GLN A 65 12.89 27.56 -1.55
CA GLN A 65 12.18 26.74 -2.54
C GLN A 65 12.47 25.25 -2.38
N SER A 66 13.72 24.90 -2.06
CA SER A 66 14.15 23.51 -1.84
C SER A 66 13.72 22.92 -0.49
N ALA A 67 12.96 23.65 0.34
CA ALA A 67 12.44 23.10 1.59
C ALA A 67 11.30 22.12 1.30
N TRP A 68 11.23 21.06 2.08
CA TRP A 68 10.29 19.95 1.84
C TRP A 68 8.84 20.41 1.67
N HIS A 69 8.37 21.38 2.46
CA HIS A 69 6.99 21.84 2.41
C HIS A 69 6.68 22.62 1.14
N ASN A 70 7.67 23.38 0.63
CA ASN A 70 7.52 24.09 -0.63
C ASN A 70 7.61 23.14 -1.83
N GLN A 71 8.49 22.13 -1.76
CA GLN A 71 8.57 21.07 -2.76
C GLN A 71 7.27 20.25 -2.80
N PHE A 72 6.76 19.81 -1.65
CA PHE A 72 5.49 19.09 -1.56
C PHE A 72 4.33 19.95 -2.08
N ARG A 73 4.25 21.22 -1.69
CA ARG A 73 3.20 22.12 -2.21
C ARG A 73 3.28 22.23 -3.72
N GLN A 74 4.46 22.48 -4.29
CA GLN A 74 4.63 22.69 -5.72
C GLN A 74 4.40 21.40 -6.53
N GLN A 75 4.99 20.28 -6.08
CA GLN A 75 5.07 19.05 -6.86
C GLN A 75 3.92 18.08 -6.62
N VAL A 76 3.20 18.21 -5.50
CA VAL A 76 2.05 17.36 -5.16
C VAL A 76 0.80 18.21 -5.06
N THR A 77 0.70 19.05 -4.03
CA THR A 77 -0.55 19.77 -3.71
C THR A 77 -1.05 20.58 -4.91
N MET A 78 -0.20 21.39 -5.54
CA MET A 78 -0.62 22.30 -6.60
C MET A 78 -0.94 21.61 -7.93
N ARG A 79 -0.52 20.35 -8.10
CA ARG A 79 -0.77 19.54 -9.31
C ARG A 79 -2.05 18.71 -9.25
N ILE A 80 -2.71 18.63 -8.10
CA ILE A 80 -3.97 17.90 -7.96
C ILE A 80 -5.09 18.67 -8.70
N ASP A 81 -5.62 18.08 -9.76
CA ASP A 81 -6.85 18.52 -10.41
C ASP A 81 -8.07 18.05 -9.62
N GLU A 82 -8.85 19.00 -9.08
CA GLU A 82 -10.04 18.66 -8.30
C GLU A 82 -11.19 18.14 -9.18
N ASN A 83 -11.18 18.41 -10.49
CA ASN A 83 -12.27 18.01 -11.40
C ASN A 83 -12.39 16.49 -11.56
N ILE A 84 -11.29 15.75 -11.35
CA ILE A 84 -11.27 14.27 -11.31
C ILE A 84 -12.31 13.73 -10.32
N PHE A 85 -12.55 14.47 -9.23
CA PHE A 85 -13.44 14.05 -8.16
C PHE A 85 -14.88 14.56 -8.33
N SER A 86 -15.18 15.28 -9.41
CA SER A 86 -16.54 15.76 -9.69
C SER A 86 -17.62 14.67 -9.67
N PRO A 87 -17.38 13.40 -10.11
CA PRO A 87 -18.39 12.35 -10.04
C PRO A 87 -18.84 11.98 -8.61
N LEU A 88 -18.07 12.37 -7.59
CA LEU A 88 -18.40 12.11 -6.18
C LEU A 88 -19.40 13.10 -5.58
N TYR A 89 -19.82 14.11 -6.36
CA TYR A 89 -20.65 15.21 -5.89
C TYR A 89 -21.86 15.43 -6.82
N CYS A 90 -22.92 16.01 -6.25
CA CYS A 90 -24.11 16.38 -7.02
C CYS A 90 -23.90 17.74 -7.70
N ASN A 91 -24.29 17.84 -8.97
CA ASN A 91 -24.09 19.07 -9.76
C ASN A 91 -24.95 20.26 -9.32
N ASN A 92 -26.07 20.01 -8.65
CA ASN A 92 -27.12 21.02 -8.40
C ASN A 92 -27.60 21.07 -6.95
N ASN A 93 -26.98 20.32 -6.05
CA ASN A 93 -27.44 20.23 -4.67
C ASN A 93 -26.27 20.01 -3.71
N GLY A 94 -26.10 20.91 -2.74
CA GLY A 94 -25.08 20.76 -1.70
C GLY A 94 -24.52 22.10 -1.22
N THR A 95 -23.89 22.07 -0.05
CA THR A 95 -23.01 23.15 0.41
C THR A 95 -21.71 23.14 -0.37
N PRO A 96 -20.99 24.27 -0.46
CA PRO A 96 -19.62 24.28 -0.97
C PRO A 96 -18.79 23.18 -0.30
N ASN A 97 -18.01 22.44 -1.09
CA ASN A 97 -17.10 21.43 -0.56
C ASN A 97 -15.90 22.11 0.12
N ALA A 98 -15.23 21.37 1.03
CA ALA A 98 -13.85 21.71 1.35
C ALA A 98 -12.98 21.44 0.10
N SER A 99 -11.87 22.17 -0.05
CA SER A 99 -10.95 21.95 -1.17
C SER A 99 -10.50 20.50 -1.22
N ILE A 100 -10.77 19.84 -2.34
CA ILE A 100 -10.45 18.43 -2.57
C ILE A 100 -8.93 18.26 -2.65
N ARG A 101 -8.24 19.24 -3.23
CA ARG A 101 -6.78 19.29 -3.27
C ARG A 101 -6.17 19.19 -1.88
N ILE A 102 -6.70 19.93 -0.91
CA ILE A 102 -6.22 19.89 0.48
C ILE A 102 -6.48 18.51 1.08
N LEU A 103 -7.67 17.94 0.88
CA LEU A 103 -8.01 16.61 1.39
C LEU A 103 -7.07 15.52 0.85
N ILE A 104 -6.78 15.53 -0.46
CA ILE A 104 -5.85 14.60 -1.10
C ILE A 104 -4.42 14.82 -0.62
N ALA A 105 -3.97 16.08 -0.56
CA ALA A 105 -2.64 16.42 -0.06
C ALA A 105 -2.44 15.99 1.41
N MET A 106 -3.47 16.11 2.25
CA MET A 106 -3.48 15.61 3.61
C MET A 106 -3.29 14.09 3.67
N MET A 107 -3.98 13.32 2.80
CA MET A 107 -3.86 11.86 2.75
C MET A 107 -2.46 11.43 2.32
N ILE A 108 -1.91 12.05 1.26
CA ILE A 108 -0.57 11.74 0.77
C ILE A 108 0.48 12.06 1.85
N LEU A 109 0.38 13.24 2.47
CA LEU A 109 1.34 13.66 3.50
C LEU A 109 1.26 12.78 4.75
N LYS A 110 0.05 12.34 5.14
CA LYS A 110 -0.13 11.41 6.27
C LYS A 110 0.67 10.12 6.04
N GLU A 111 0.58 9.52 4.86
CA GLU A 111 1.28 8.27 4.59
C GLU A 111 2.80 8.50 4.40
N ALA A 112 3.21 9.59 3.74
CA ALA A 112 4.61 9.95 3.57
C ALA A 112 5.34 10.15 4.92
N GLU A 113 4.68 10.77 5.89
CA GLU A 113 5.22 11.05 7.23
C GLU A 113 4.79 10.01 8.28
N ARG A 114 4.05 8.97 7.89
CA ARG A 114 3.51 7.90 8.76
C ARG A 114 2.74 8.43 9.99
N LEU A 115 1.90 9.44 9.77
CA LEU A 115 1.14 10.10 10.83
C LEU A 115 -0.15 9.32 11.17
N SER A 116 -0.54 9.39 12.45
CA SER A 116 -1.93 9.11 12.83
C SER A 116 -2.85 10.22 12.33
N ASP A 117 -4.14 9.94 12.18
CA ASP A 117 -5.12 10.96 11.80
C ASP A 117 -5.13 12.11 12.82
N GLU A 118 -5.09 11.81 14.13
CA GLU A 118 -5.01 12.82 15.18
C GLU A 118 -3.79 13.75 14.99
N LYS A 119 -2.61 13.16 14.72
CA LYS A 119 -1.39 13.94 14.53
C LYS A 119 -1.40 14.75 13.23
N LEU A 120 -1.99 14.21 12.16
CA LEU A 120 -2.22 14.94 10.91
C LEU A 120 -3.06 16.20 11.18
N PHE A 121 -4.21 16.07 11.85
CA PHE A 121 -5.08 17.20 12.13
C PHE A 121 -4.45 18.21 13.09
N GLU A 122 -3.72 17.76 14.12
CA GLU A 122 -2.93 18.64 14.99
C GLU A 122 -1.93 19.47 14.15
N ASN A 123 -1.18 18.81 13.27
CA ASN A 123 -0.21 19.48 12.39
C ASN A 123 -0.91 20.44 11.40
N CYS A 124 -2.03 20.07 10.80
CA CYS A 124 -2.80 20.97 9.93
C CYS A 124 -3.32 22.20 10.68
N ARG A 125 -3.63 22.10 11.97
CA ARG A 125 -4.08 23.24 12.80
C ARG A 125 -2.94 24.15 13.22
N PHE A 126 -1.81 23.59 13.64
CA PHE A 126 -0.81 24.35 14.39
C PHE A 126 0.60 24.36 13.77
N ASN A 127 0.91 23.46 12.84
CA ASN A 127 2.22 23.39 12.21
C ASN A 127 2.22 24.17 10.88
N MET A 128 2.84 25.35 10.90
CA MET A 128 2.90 26.23 9.73
C MET A 128 3.62 25.65 8.51
N LEU A 129 4.56 24.70 8.69
CA LEU A 129 5.20 24.02 7.56
C LEU A 129 4.24 23.01 6.92
N THR A 130 3.52 22.22 7.73
CA THR A 130 2.47 21.32 7.25
C THR A 130 1.36 22.09 6.54
N ARG A 131 0.87 23.17 7.14
CA ARG A 131 -0.12 24.08 6.52
C ARG A 131 0.36 24.57 5.17
N SER A 132 1.60 25.06 5.11
CA SER A 132 2.24 25.51 3.87
C SER A 132 2.33 24.38 2.84
N ALA A 133 2.67 23.15 3.24
CA ALA A 133 2.78 22.00 2.34
C ALA A 133 1.44 21.68 1.65
N ILE A 134 0.35 21.69 2.40
CA ILE A 134 -0.99 21.38 1.88
C ILE A 134 -1.73 22.60 1.28
N GLY A 135 -1.07 23.77 1.20
CA GLY A 135 -1.62 24.95 0.55
C GLY A 135 -2.40 25.92 1.46
N LEU A 136 -2.40 25.71 2.77
CA LEU A 136 -2.91 26.66 3.78
C LEU A 136 -1.78 27.67 4.10
N LEU A 137 -1.84 28.86 3.52
CA LEU A 137 -0.77 29.85 3.59
C LEU A 137 -0.94 30.85 4.74
N ASN A 138 -2.18 31.15 5.11
CA ASN A 138 -2.50 32.02 6.24
C ASN A 138 -2.71 31.20 7.51
N ALA A 139 -2.51 31.83 8.67
CA ALA A 139 -2.71 31.16 9.96
C ALA A 139 -4.20 30.87 10.24
N ASP A 140 -5.09 31.65 9.63
CA ASP A 140 -6.55 31.57 9.76
C ASP A 140 -7.24 30.82 8.62
N ASP A 141 -6.51 30.31 7.62
CA ASP A 141 -7.10 29.44 6.60
C ASP A 141 -7.75 28.21 7.27
N SER A 142 -9.00 27.92 6.90
CA SER A 142 -9.77 26.84 7.51
C SER A 142 -9.21 25.46 7.14
N VAL A 143 -9.02 24.61 8.15
CA VAL A 143 -8.69 23.20 7.96
C VAL A 143 -9.99 22.41 7.69
N PRO A 144 -10.02 21.47 6.73
CA PRO A 144 -11.17 20.57 6.59
C PRO A 144 -11.49 19.84 7.89
N THR A 145 -12.77 19.59 8.15
CA THR A 145 -13.17 18.81 9.35
C THR A 145 -12.86 17.32 9.17
N GLU A 146 -12.66 16.62 10.28
CA GLU A 146 -12.48 15.17 10.33
C GLU A 146 -13.62 14.44 9.61
N SER A 147 -14.86 14.87 9.85
CA SER A 147 -16.05 14.29 9.20
C SER A 147 -16.01 14.40 7.67
N THR A 148 -15.57 15.55 7.16
CA THR A 148 -15.42 15.79 5.71
C THR A 148 -14.34 14.89 5.12
N TYR A 149 -13.20 14.77 5.82
CA TYR A 149 -12.10 13.89 5.42
C TYR A 149 -12.52 12.42 5.33
N TYR A 150 -13.19 11.89 6.34
CA TYR A 150 -13.66 10.49 6.32
C TYR A 150 -14.78 10.25 5.30
N LEU A 151 -15.71 11.20 5.16
CA LEU A 151 -16.78 11.09 4.15
C LEU A 151 -16.21 11.08 2.74
N PHE A 152 -15.21 11.90 2.46
CA PHE A 152 -14.54 11.93 1.16
C PHE A 152 -13.81 10.61 0.87
N ARG A 153 -13.06 10.05 1.82
CA ARG A 153 -12.44 8.71 1.69
C ARG A 153 -13.47 7.63 1.37
N LYS A 154 -14.59 7.65 2.10
CA LYS A 154 -15.68 6.71 1.91
C LYS A 154 -16.27 6.81 0.49
N ARG A 155 -16.48 8.03 -0.02
CA ARG A 155 -17.01 8.24 -1.39
C ARG A 155 -16.07 7.72 -2.47
N ILE A 156 -14.76 7.91 -2.31
CA ILE A 156 -13.77 7.35 -3.26
C ILE A 156 -13.85 5.81 -3.27
N ASP A 157 -13.86 5.19 -2.08
CA ASP A 157 -13.97 3.72 -1.95
C ASP A 157 -15.29 3.18 -2.53
N GLU A 158 -16.42 3.82 -2.24
CA GLU A 158 -17.72 3.43 -2.79
C GLU A 158 -17.79 3.59 -4.31
N TYR A 159 -17.17 4.64 -4.85
CA TYR A 159 -17.10 4.87 -6.30
C TYR A 159 -16.31 3.78 -7.01
N ALA A 160 -15.13 3.40 -6.49
CA ALA A 160 -14.34 2.31 -7.02
C ALA A 160 -15.06 0.96 -6.90
N LYS A 161 -15.71 0.68 -5.75
CA LYS A 161 -16.50 -0.55 -5.53
C LYS A 161 -17.71 -0.69 -6.44
N ALA A 162 -18.21 0.42 -6.99
CA ALA A 162 -19.27 0.41 -8.00
C ALA A 162 -18.76 0.04 -9.40
N GLY A 163 -17.47 -0.28 -9.56
CA GLY A 163 -16.86 -0.68 -10.83
C GLY A 163 -16.31 0.49 -11.65
N ASN A 164 -16.21 1.68 -11.07
CA ASN A 164 -15.56 2.82 -11.71
C ASN A 164 -14.05 2.82 -11.46
N GLU A 165 -13.32 3.64 -12.23
CA GLU A 165 -11.88 3.83 -12.05
C GLU A 165 -11.52 4.34 -10.65
N ASN A 166 -10.37 3.90 -10.15
CA ASN A 166 -9.81 4.41 -8.90
C ASN A 166 -9.25 5.82 -9.11
N LEU A 167 -9.92 6.80 -8.51
CA LEU A 167 -9.57 8.21 -8.67
C LEU A 167 -8.17 8.56 -8.14
N PHE A 168 -7.61 7.78 -7.20
CA PHE A 168 -6.22 7.98 -6.77
C PHE A 168 -5.21 7.62 -7.86
N ASP A 169 -5.48 6.59 -8.64
CA ASP A 169 -4.59 6.16 -9.73
C ASP A 169 -4.57 7.20 -10.84
N ILE A 170 -5.74 7.80 -11.14
CA ILE A 170 -5.85 8.92 -12.09
C ILE A 170 -5.04 10.13 -11.61
N VAL A 171 -5.21 10.53 -10.34
CA VAL A 171 -4.46 11.66 -9.76
C VAL A 171 -2.95 11.39 -9.79
N PHE A 172 -2.53 10.18 -9.40
CA PHE A 172 -1.14 9.77 -9.43
C PHE A 172 -0.55 9.88 -10.84
N ALA A 173 -1.21 9.27 -11.82
CA ALA A 173 -0.80 9.30 -13.23
C ALA A 173 -0.67 10.73 -13.77
N GLN A 174 -1.66 11.60 -13.51
CA GLN A 174 -1.62 12.99 -13.98
C GLN A 174 -0.50 13.82 -13.34
N ILE A 175 -0.28 13.65 -12.03
CA ILE A 175 0.79 14.33 -11.31
C ILE A 175 2.14 13.88 -11.87
N THR A 176 2.36 12.57 -11.97
CA THR A 176 3.62 12.00 -12.48
C THR A 176 3.87 12.43 -13.93
N LYS A 177 2.86 12.38 -14.81
CA LYS A 177 2.98 12.82 -16.20
C LYS A 177 3.43 14.28 -16.29
N SER A 178 2.86 15.16 -15.47
CA SER A 178 3.25 16.56 -15.42
C SER A 178 4.68 16.74 -14.89
N GLN A 179 5.10 15.92 -13.93
CA GLN A 179 6.48 15.90 -13.43
C GLN A 179 7.46 15.38 -14.48
N CYS A 180 7.11 14.35 -15.26
CA CYS A 180 7.94 13.85 -16.35
C CYS A 180 8.27 14.95 -17.36
N ILE A 181 7.27 15.77 -17.73
CA ILE A 181 7.47 16.91 -18.63
C ILE A 181 8.42 17.94 -18.01
N ASP A 182 8.17 18.35 -16.76
CA ASP A 182 8.94 19.41 -16.11
C ASP A 182 10.37 18.99 -15.76
N PHE A 183 10.61 17.71 -15.53
CA PHE A 183 11.92 17.14 -15.20
C PHE A 183 12.59 16.43 -16.37
N GLU A 184 11.99 16.49 -17.56
CA GLU A 184 12.50 15.87 -18.79
C GLU A 184 12.83 14.38 -18.62
N VAL A 185 11.92 13.64 -17.97
CA VAL A 185 11.97 12.17 -17.83
C VAL A 185 11.25 11.56 -19.02
N SER A 186 11.99 10.85 -19.88
CA SER A 186 11.47 10.28 -21.12
C SER A 186 10.65 9.01 -20.89
N GLY A 187 11.16 8.06 -20.10
CA GLY A 187 10.54 6.75 -19.92
C GLY A 187 10.66 5.82 -21.12
N LYS A 188 11.69 6.00 -21.96
CA LYS A 188 12.00 5.05 -23.06
C LYS A 188 12.45 3.72 -22.49
N ARG A 189 13.13 3.77 -21.36
CA ARG A 189 13.48 2.58 -20.58
C ARG A 189 12.71 2.56 -19.28
N ILE A 190 12.06 1.44 -19.02
CA ILE A 190 11.37 1.18 -17.76
C ILE A 190 11.95 -0.06 -17.08
N ARG A 191 11.80 -0.12 -15.76
CA ARG A 191 11.99 -1.34 -14.99
C ARG A 191 10.81 -1.58 -14.07
N MET A 192 10.48 -2.84 -13.85
CA MET A 192 9.41 -3.25 -12.95
C MET A 192 9.87 -4.33 -11.97
N ASP A 193 9.29 -4.28 -10.77
CA ASP A 193 9.52 -5.25 -9.71
C ASP A 193 8.26 -5.44 -8.86
N SER A 194 8.01 -6.67 -8.44
CA SER A 194 6.85 -7.01 -7.61
C SER A 194 7.25 -7.29 -6.17
N LYS A 195 6.33 -6.97 -5.25
CA LYS A 195 6.50 -7.22 -3.82
C LYS A 195 5.21 -7.72 -3.20
N MET A 196 5.34 -8.63 -2.23
CA MET A 196 4.18 -9.01 -1.40
C MET A 196 3.89 -7.92 -0.37
N LEU A 197 2.62 -7.52 -0.28
CA LEU A 197 2.11 -6.54 0.66
C LEU A 197 1.14 -7.21 1.63
N GLY A 198 1.51 -7.27 2.92
CA GLY A 198 0.62 -7.78 3.95
C GLY A 198 -0.53 -6.83 4.22
N SER A 199 -1.76 -7.37 4.29
CA SER A 199 -2.88 -6.62 4.84
C SER A 199 -2.69 -6.48 6.35
N ASN A 200 -3.10 -5.33 6.90
CA ASN A 200 -3.00 -5.05 8.34
C ASN A 200 -4.13 -5.75 9.11
N ILE A 201 -4.14 -7.07 9.05
CA ILE A 201 -5.17 -7.95 9.61
C ILE A 201 -4.55 -9.00 10.55
N ALA A 202 -5.36 -9.48 11.48
CA ALA A 202 -4.98 -10.59 12.34
C ALA A 202 -4.83 -11.89 11.54
N TRP A 203 -3.83 -12.70 11.88
CA TRP A 203 -3.66 -14.04 11.34
C TRP A 203 -4.55 -15.03 12.08
N LEU A 204 -5.81 -15.11 11.65
CA LEU A 204 -6.78 -16.01 12.24
C LEU A 204 -6.46 -17.48 11.91
N SER A 205 -6.58 -18.35 12.89
CA SER A 205 -6.72 -19.80 12.67
C SER A 205 -8.03 -20.11 11.96
N ARG A 206 -8.19 -21.35 11.49
CA ARG A 206 -9.42 -21.80 10.83
C ARG A 206 -10.66 -21.59 11.70
N TYR A 207 -10.58 -21.95 12.98
CA TYR A 207 -11.68 -21.74 13.92
C TYR A 207 -12.01 -20.25 14.08
N GLU A 208 -11.00 -19.41 14.30
CA GLU A 208 -11.20 -17.96 14.49
C GLU A 208 -11.80 -17.29 13.25
N LEU A 209 -11.38 -17.68 12.05
CA LEU A 209 -11.95 -17.19 10.80
C LEU A 209 -13.45 -17.47 10.70
N ILE A 210 -13.85 -18.72 10.90
CA ILE A 210 -15.24 -19.15 10.80
C ILE A 210 -16.08 -18.53 11.93
N HIS A 211 -15.55 -18.54 13.15
CA HIS A 211 -16.17 -17.95 14.33
C HIS A 211 -16.44 -16.45 14.14
N GLU A 212 -15.41 -15.69 13.77
CA GLU A 212 -15.50 -14.24 13.61
C GLU A 212 -16.45 -13.87 12.46
N THR A 213 -16.41 -14.61 11.35
CA THR A 213 -17.31 -14.40 10.21
C THR A 213 -18.78 -14.62 10.63
N LEU A 214 -19.06 -15.72 11.34
CA LEU A 214 -20.40 -15.99 11.85
C LEU A 214 -20.84 -14.95 12.89
N ARG A 215 -19.93 -14.50 13.76
CA ARG A 215 -20.21 -13.47 14.77
C ARG A 215 -20.62 -12.14 14.14
N LEU A 216 -19.91 -11.69 13.10
CA LEU A 216 -20.21 -10.45 12.39
C LEU A 216 -21.57 -10.52 11.70
N PHE A 217 -21.87 -11.63 11.03
CA PHE A 217 -23.19 -11.84 10.43
C PHE A 217 -24.29 -11.91 11.50
N TYR A 218 -24.09 -12.70 12.55
CA TYR A 218 -25.08 -12.88 13.62
C TYR A 218 -25.45 -11.56 14.30
N LYS A 219 -24.49 -10.65 14.53
CA LYS A 219 -24.77 -9.30 15.06
C LYS A 219 -25.81 -8.53 14.24
N GLN A 220 -25.84 -8.71 12.92
CA GLN A 220 -26.82 -8.06 12.06
C GLN A 220 -28.19 -8.71 12.12
N VAL A 221 -28.25 -10.04 12.23
CA VAL A 221 -29.51 -10.79 12.10
C VAL A 221 -30.11 -11.26 13.43
N LYS A 222 -29.44 -11.04 14.56
CA LYS A 222 -29.85 -11.46 15.92
C LYS A 222 -31.28 -11.04 16.29
N GLN A 223 -31.73 -9.91 15.76
CA GLN A 223 -33.06 -9.33 16.01
C GLN A 223 -34.04 -9.51 14.84
N SER A 224 -33.67 -10.26 13.80
CA SER A 224 -34.51 -10.44 12.60
C SER A 224 -35.78 -11.28 12.81
N GLY A 225 -35.87 -12.02 13.92
CA GLY A 225 -36.97 -12.95 14.20
C GLY A 225 -36.96 -14.24 13.39
N LYS A 226 -36.05 -14.40 12.43
CA LYS A 226 -35.96 -15.60 11.56
C LYS A 226 -35.27 -16.81 12.22
N LEU A 227 -34.51 -16.59 13.28
CA LEU A 227 -33.75 -17.64 13.98
C LEU A 227 -34.62 -18.28 15.07
N ASP A 228 -34.70 -19.60 15.09
CA ASP A 228 -35.35 -20.31 16.19
C ASP A 228 -34.56 -20.19 17.50
N LYS A 229 -35.26 -20.39 18.63
CA LYS A 229 -34.69 -20.21 19.97
C LYS A 229 -33.48 -21.11 20.21
N ALA A 230 -33.52 -22.39 19.77
CA ALA A 230 -32.42 -23.32 20.01
C ALA A 230 -31.15 -22.93 19.25
N SER A 231 -31.28 -22.52 17.98
CA SER A 231 -30.17 -21.97 17.20
C SER A 231 -29.63 -20.68 17.82
N LYS A 232 -30.51 -19.80 18.30
CA LYS A 232 -30.10 -18.56 18.97
C LYS A 232 -29.31 -18.83 20.24
N ASP A 233 -29.81 -19.68 21.13
CA ASP A 233 -29.15 -20.01 22.39
C ASP A 233 -27.75 -20.63 22.15
N ARG A 234 -27.63 -21.50 21.14
CA ARG A 234 -26.34 -22.10 20.77
C ARG A 234 -25.35 -21.11 20.15
N LEU A 235 -25.84 -20.16 19.34
CA LEU A 235 -25.02 -19.06 18.83
C LEU A 235 -24.53 -18.16 19.95
N GLU A 236 -25.38 -17.80 20.91
CA GLU A 236 -24.97 -16.99 22.06
C GLU A 236 -23.90 -17.69 22.89
N ASP A 237 -24.01 -19.01 23.11
CA ASP A 237 -22.99 -19.78 23.83
C ASP A 237 -21.65 -19.84 23.10
N LEU A 238 -21.67 -20.23 21.81
CA LEU A 238 -20.44 -20.38 21.01
C LEU A 238 -19.74 -19.05 20.70
N LEU A 239 -20.51 -17.98 20.53
CA LEU A 239 -20.01 -16.65 20.18
C LEU A 239 -19.79 -15.74 21.39
N LYS A 240 -20.04 -16.23 22.62
CA LYS A 240 -19.84 -15.50 23.88
C LYS A 240 -18.40 -15.02 24.06
N LEU A 241 -17.45 -15.89 23.71
CA LEU A 241 -16.02 -15.60 23.76
C LEU A 241 -15.50 -15.30 22.37
N GLU A 242 -14.51 -14.42 22.28
CA GLU A 242 -13.74 -14.20 21.05
C GLU A 242 -12.98 -15.47 20.66
N GLY A 243 -12.82 -15.69 19.35
CA GLY A 243 -12.22 -16.92 18.83
C GLY A 243 -10.82 -17.21 19.41
N ASN A 244 -9.98 -16.18 19.57
CA ASN A 244 -8.63 -16.33 20.13
C ASN A 244 -8.65 -16.85 21.58
N LYS A 245 -9.62 -16.45 22.39
CA LYS A 245 -9.79 -16.93 23.76
C LYS A 245 -10.16 -18.40 23.77
N VAL A 246 -11.07 -18.82 22.89
CA VAL A 246 -11.45 -20.23 22.74
C VAL A 246 -10.24 -21.08 22.33
N VAL A 247 -9.50 -20.66 21.31
CA VAL A 247 -8.31 -21.38 20.82
C VAL A 247 -7.23 -21.46 21.90
N TYR A 248 -7.08 -20.43 22.73
CA TYR A 248 -6.10 -20.40 23.82
C TYR A 248 -6.49 -21.31 25.00
N THR A 249 -7.78 -21.38 25.36
CA THR A 249 -8.20 -22.10 26.57
C THR A 249 -8.65 -23.54 26.34
N CYS A 250 -9.09 -23.89 25.13
CA CYS A 250 -9.61 -25.22 24.82
C CYS A 250 -8.53 -26.14 24.25
N SER A 251 -8.70 -27.43 24.47
CA SER A 251 -7.93 -28.49 23.81
C SER A 251 -8.23 -28.57 22.31
N SER A 252 -7.33 -29.20 21.55
CA SER A 252 -7.51 -29.41 20.11
C SER A 252 -8.80 -30.15 19.75
N GLU A 253 -9.21 -31.14 20.56
CA GLU A 253 -10.44 -31.91 20.32
C GLU A 253 -11.71 -31.09 20.62
N GLU A 254 -11.68 -30.24 21.64
CA GLU A 254 -12.76 -29.29 21.91
C GLU A 254 -12.90 -28.25 20.81
N VAL A 255 -11.79 -27.72 20.28
CA VAL A 255 -11.79 -26.78 19.15
C VAL A 255 -12.35 -27.44 17.89
N LYS A 256 -11.97 -28.69 17.59
CA LYS A 256 -12.54 -29.47 16.47
C LYS A 256 -14.05 -29.67 16.63
N THR A 257 -14.48 -30.04 17.83
CA THR A 257 -15.90 -30.22 18.15
C THR A 257 -16.66 -28.92 17.92
N ARG A 258 -16.20 -27.80 18.48
CA ARG A 258 -16.82 -26.48 18.29
C ARG A 258 -16.81 -26.04 16.83
N LEU A 259 -15.74 -26.32 16.09
CA LEU A 259 -15.66 -26.02 14.65
C LEU A 259 -16.77 -26.72 13.87
N HIS A 260 -17.00 -28.01 14.16
CA HIS A 260 -18.10 -28.76 13.54
C HIS A 260 -19.46 -28.16 13.90
N GLN A 261 -19.68 -27.80 15.18
CA GLN A 261 -20.92 -27.14 15.61
C GLN A 261 -21.16 -25.79 14.93
N LEU A 262 -20.10 -25.02 14.66
CA LEU A 262 -20.20 -23.78 13.87
C LEU A 262 -20.64 -24.09 12.43
N GLY A 263 -20.05 -25.12 11.80
CA GLY A 263 -20.45 -25.57 10.46
C GLY A 263 -21.94 -25.93 10.38
N GLU A 264 -22.43 -26.77 11.30
CA GLU A 264 -23.84 -27.16 11.38
C GLU A 264 -24.78 -25.95 11.52
N LEU A 265 -24.42 -25.00 12.40
CA LEU A 265 -25.20 -23.78 12.60
C LEU A 265 -25.23 -22.91 11.35
N ILE A 266 -24.08 -22.71 10.69
CA ILE A 266 -24.00 -21.92 9.46
C ILE A 266 -24.86 -22.54 8.37
N TYR A 267 -24.77 -23.87 8.18
CA TYR A 267 -25.58 -24.59 7.20
C TYR A 267 -27.09 -24.42 7.44
N LYS A 268 -27.53 -24.46 8.70
CA LYS A 268 -28.94 -24.25 9.06
C LYS A 268 -29.39 -22.80 8.85
N ILE A 269 -28.50 -21.82 9.07
CA ILE A 269 -28.85 -20.40 9.09
C ILE A 269 -28.80 -19.77 7.69
N LEU A 270 -27.83 -20.14 6.84
CA LEU A 270 -27.66 -19.53 5.52
C LEU A 270 -28.95 -19.52 4.69
N PRO A 271 -29.73 -20.61 4.57
CA PRO A 271 -30.97 -20.62 3.78
C PRO A 271 -32.03 -19.61 4.24
N LEU A 272 -32.05 -19.25 5.52
CA LEU A 272 -33.04 -18.30 6.08
C LEU A 272 -32.82 -16.86 5.57
N PHE A 273 -31.63 -16.60 5.03
CA PHE A 273 -31.18 -15.28 4.59
C PHE A 273 -30.68 -15.31 3.14
N ALA A 274 -31.14 -16.26 2.32
CA ALA A 274 -30.70 -16.44 0.93
C ALA A 274 -30.73 -15.14 0.10
N ASP A 275 -31.77 -14.32 0.30
CA ASP A 275 -31.98 -13.06 -0.44
C ASP A 275 -31.28 -11.84 0.20
N SER A 276 -30.43 -12.04 1.21
CA SER A 276 -29.78 -10.94 1.92
C SER A 276 -28.72 -10.28 1.04
N PRO A 277 -28.81 -8.97 0.75
CA PRO A 277 -27.75 -8.25 0.04
C PRO A 277 -26.54 -7.95 0.93
N SER A 278 -26.59 -8.30 2.22
CA SER A 278 -25.55 -7.98 3.20
C SER A 278 -24.18 -8.53 2.78
N PRO A 279 -23.11 -7.71 2.76
CA PRO A 279 -21.75 -8.20 2.57
C PRO A 279 -21.38 -9.31 3.57
N GLN A 280 -21.80 -9.20 4.83
CA GLN A 280 -21.51 -10.19 5.87
C GLN A 280 -22.20 -11.53 5.58
N TYR A 281 -23.38 -11.53 4.96
CA TYR A 281 -24.02 -12.75 4.49
C TYR A 281 -23.21 -13.41 3.38
N LYS A 282 -22.82 -12.63 2.35
CA LYS A 282 -22.01 -13.13 1.23
C LYS A 282 -20.67 -13.69 1.70
N THR A 283 -20.01 -13.01 2.64
CA THR A 283 -18.76 -13.49 3.25
C THR A 283 -18.99 -14.79 4.01
N LEU A 284 -20.05 -14.90 4.81
CA LEU A 284 -20.36 -16.14 5.53
C LEU A 284 -20.64 -17.31 4.59
N GLN A 285 -21.40 -17.06 3.52
CA GLN A 285 -21.68 -18.06 2.49
C GLN A 285 -20.39 -18.55 1.82
N ARG A 286 -19.51 -17.62 1.44
CA ARG A 286 -18.21 -17.93 0.84
C ARG A 286 -17.35 -18.75 1.81
N VAL A 287 -17.18 -18.29 3.05
CA VAL A 287 -16.44 -19.03 4.09
C VAL A 287 -17.01 -20.42 4.31
N PHE A 288 -18.33 -20.59 4.32
CA PHE A 288 -18.95 -21.92 4.44
C PHE A 288 -18.55 -22.83 3.28
N SER A 289 -18.70 -22.37 2.04
CA SER A 289 -18.40 -23.17 0.84
C SER A 289 -16.91 -23.54 0.72
N GLU A 290 -16.03 -22.64 1.17
CA GLU A 290 -14.57 -22.82 1.12
C GLU A 290 -14.04 -23.68 2.26
N GLN A 291 -14.75 -23.76 3.39
CA GLN A 291 -14.26 -24.44 4.59
C GLN A 291 -15.01 -25.73 4.91
N PHE A 292 -16.21 -25.93 4.38
CA PHE A 292 -17.05 -27.08 4.68
C PHE A 292 -17.59 -27.71 3.40
N GLU A 293 -18.00 -28.96 3.54
CA GLU A 293 -18.76 -29.71 2.55
C GLU A 293 -19.77 -30.62 3.24
N LEU A 294 -20.66 -31.21 2.45
CA LEU A 294 -21.59 -32.22 2.93
C LEU A 294 -21.03 -33.60 2.55
N ASP A 295 -20.98 -34.51 3.52
CA ASP A 295 -20.65 -35.90 3.25
C ASP A 295 -21.81 -36.65 2.54
N GLU A 296 -21.61 -37.93 2.27
CA GLU A 296 -22.60 -38.81 1.63
C GLU A 296 -23.94 -38.87 2.39
N ASN A 297 -23.91 -38.61 3.71
CA ASN A 297 -25.07 -38.60 4.60
C ASN A 297 -25.68 -37.21 4.80
N LYS A 298 -25.22 -36.21 4.04
CA LYS A 298 -25.61 -34.78 4.16
C LYS A 298 -25.24 -34.16 5.51
N VAL A 299 -24.20 -34.66 6.15
CA VAL A 299 -23.63 -34.10 7.38
C VAL A 299 -22.55 -33.09 7.02
N VAL A 300 -22.52 -31.96 7.73
CA VAL A 300 -21.53 -30.91 7.50
C VAL A 300 -20.16 -31.36 8.03
N VAL A 301 -19.19 -31.48 7.13
CA VAL A 301 -17.81 -31.84 7.48
C VAL A 301 -16.84 -30.76 7.02
N GLY A 302 -15.74 -30.58 7.76
CA GLY A 302 -14.71 -29.63 7.38
C GLY A 302 -13.85 -30.18 6.24
N ARG A 303 -13.63 -29.39 5.18
CA ARG A 303 -12.70 -29.73 4.09
C ARG A 303 -11.29 -30.02 4.59
N LYS A 304 -10.54 -30.84 3.85
CA LYS A 304 -9.12 -31.07 4.14
C LYS A 304 -8.33 -29.80 3.85
N LYS A 305 -7.19 -29.63 4.52
CA LYS A 305 -6.39 -28.40 4.40
C LYS A 305 -5.88 -28.21 2.97
N GLU A 306 -5.55 -29.30 2.30
CA GLU A 306 -5.00 -29.37 0.95
C GLU A 306 -6.03 -28.96 -0.12
N GLU A 307 -7.32 -29.06 0.19
CA GLU A 307 -8.43 -28.67 -0.68
C GLU A 307 -8.78 -27.17 -0.56
N ILE A 308 -8.27 -26.49 0.47
CA ILE A 308 -8.54 -25.08 0.71
C ILE A 308 -7.60 -24.25 -0.16
N SER A 309 -8.16 -23.58 -1.16
CA SER A 309 -7.43 -22.69 -2.05
C SER A 309 -6.76 -21.53 -1.28
N ALA A 310 -5.59 -21.10 -1.77
CA ALA A 310 -4.92 -19.88 -1.32
C ALA A 310 -5.76 -18.61 -1.57
N GLN A 311 -6.77 -18.70 -2.45
CA GLN A 311 -7.74 -17.65 -2.75
C GLN A 311 -8.94 -17.63 -1.79
N SER A 312 -9.00 -18.55 -0.82
CA SER A 312 -10.06 -18.54 0.20
C SER A 312 -10.02 -17.26 1.04
N VAL A 313 -11.15 -16.93 1.68
CA VAL A 313 -11.24 -15.79 2.59
C VAL A 313 -10.21 -15.94 3.72
N GLN A 314 -9.32 -14.96 3.84
CA GLN A 314 -8.29 -14.98 4.89
C GLN A 314 -8.70 -14.24 6.16
N SER A 315 -9.64 -13.30 6.05
CA SER A 315 -10.21 -12.51 7.14
C SER A 315 -11.59 -11.98 6.74
N PRO A 316 -12.58 -11.91 7.65
CA PRO A 316 -13.85 -11.25 7.36
C PRO A 316 -13.75 -9.71 7.38
N HIS A 317 -12.61 -9.16 7.83
CA HIS A 317 -12.33 -7.72 7.86
C HIS A 317 -11.59 -7.21 6.61
N ASP A 318 -11.07 -8.14 5.80
CA ASP A 318 -10.49 -7.89 4.47
C ASP A 318 -10.76 -9.13 3.61
N THR A 319 -11.88 -9.13 2.90
CA THR A 319 -12.36 -10.28 2.14
C THR A 319 -11.72 -10.45 0.77
N ASP A 320 -10.95 -9.45 0.37
CA ASP A 320 -10.33 -9.38 -0.95
C ASP A 320 -8.89 -9.89 -0.91
N CYS A 321 -8.27 -9.91 0.29
CA CYS A 321 -6.93 -10.45 0.47
C CYS A 321 -6.86 -11.98 0.27
N HIS A 322 -5.77 -12.40 -0.37
CA HIS A 322 -5.43 -13.81 -0.59
C HIS A 322 -4.20 -14.21 0.22
N TYR A 323 -3.92 -15.51 0.29
CA TYR A 323 -2.69 -16.05 0.87
C TYR A 323 -1.65 -16.31 -0.23
N ARG A 324 -0.37 -16.06 0.07
CA ARG A 324 0.78 -16.52 -0.73
C ARG A 324 1.90 -16.99 0.19
N ASN A 325 2.66 -17.99 -0.28
CA ASN A 325 3.90 -18.43 0.33
C ASN A 325 4.99 -18.46 -0.76
N LYS A 326 5.92 -17.49 -0.74
CA LYS A 326 7.05 -17.41 -1.68
C LYS A 326 8.34 -17.63 -0.87
N ASP A 327 9.02 -18.74 -1.11
CA ASP A 327 10.29 -19.11 -0.44
C ASP A 327 10.22 -19.10 1.11
N GLY A 328 9.10 -19.57 1.66
CA GLY A 328 8.85 -19.58 3.11
C GLY A 328 8.31 -18.26 3.67
N ASN A 329 8.34 -17.18 2.89
CA ASN A 329 7.72 -15.90 3.24
C ASN A 329 6.22 -15.97 2.98
N LYS A 330 5.45 -16.04 4.06
CA LYS A 330 3.99 -16.15 4.02
C LYS A 330 3.35 -14.77 4.16
N VAL A 331 2.38 -14.47 3.31
CA VAL A 331 1.61 -13.22 3.32
C VAL A 331 0.13 -13.52 3.19
N LYS A 332 -0.69 -12.78 3.96
CA LYS A 332 -2.13 -12.60 3.73
C LYS A 332 -2.33 -11.16 3.30
N GLY A 333 -2.74 -10.91 2.07
CA GLY A 333 -2.76 -9.56 1.52
C GLY A 333 -2.77 -9.52 -0.01
N TYR A 334 -1.88 -8.70 -0.53
CA TYR A 334 -1.81 -8.25 -1.91
C TYR A 334 -0.41 -8.48 -2.48
N SER A 335 -0.30 -8.38 -3.80
CA SER A 335 0.95 -8.25 -4.55
C SER A 335 0.93 -6.88 -5.20
N ILE A 336 2.00 -6.12 -5.03
CA ILE A 336 2.18 -4.81 -5.65
C ILE A 336 3.25 -4.93 -6.72
N ASN A 337 2.99 -4.43 -7.92
CA ASN A 337 4.01 -4.20 -8.94
C ASN A 337 4.24 -2.70 -9.08
N VAL A 338 5.51 -2.31 -9.24
CA VAL A 338 5.90 -0.91 -9.39
C VAL A 338 6.73 -0.79 -10.65
N THR A 339 6.31 0.10 -11.55
CA THR A 339 7.04 0.41 -12.78
C THR A 339 7.62 1.82 -12.70
N GLU A 340 8.93 1.94 -12.90
CA GLU A 340 9.65 3.21 -12.88
C GLU A 340 10.47 3.41 -14.16
N SER A 341 10.70 4.67 -14.53
CA SER A 341 11.67 5.00 -15.59
C SER A 341 13.08 4.68 -15.13
N CYS A 342 13.97 4.32 -16.06
CA CYS A 342 15.39 4.16 -15.78
C CYS A 342 16.26 4.42 -17.01
N ASP A 343 16.02 5.54 -17.69
CA ASP A 343 16.83 6.00 -18.82
C ASP A 343 18.29 6.28 -18.37
N ASP A 344 19.28 5.83 -19.16
CA ASP A 344 20.71 5.88 -18.77
C ASP A 344 21.29 7.31 -18.74
N ASP A 345 20.66 8.26 -19.42
CA ASP A 345 21.14 9.63 -19.64
C ASP A 345 20.59 10.64 -18.63
N LYS A 346 19.73 10.20 -17.69
CA LYS A 346 19.03 11.08 -16.74
C LYS A 346 19.34 10.72 -15.28
N ASN A 347 19.41 11.76 -14.44
CA ASN A 347 19.70 11.61 -13.00
C ASN A 347 18.46 11.35 -12.14
N LEU A 348 17.24 11.52 -12.69
CA LEU A 348 15.98 11.38 -11.96
C LEU A 348 15.11 10.33 -12.64
N ASN A 349 14.68 9.35 -11.85
CA ASN A 349 13.71 8.35 -12.22
C ASN A 349 12.39 8.62 -11.50
N LEU A 350 11.27 8.35 -12.17
CA LEU A 350 9.93 8.50 -11.61
C LEU A 350 9.17 7.19 -11.72
N ILE A 351 8.40 6.89 -10.68
CA ILE A 351 7.43 5.79 -10.71
C ILE A 351 6.28 6.21 -11.62
N GLY A 352 6.11 5.51 -12.73
CA GLY A 352 5.07 5.75 -13.72
C GLY A 352 3.76 5.03 -13.38
N HIS A 353 3.85 3.84 -12.77
CA HIS A 353 2.69 3.04 -12.44
C HIS A 353 2.89 2.20 -11.18
N VAL A 354 1.80 1.97 -10.47
CA VAL A 354 1.72 1.10 -9.30
C VAL A 354 0.45 0.27 -9.43
N ASP A 355 0.60 -1.05 -9.56
CA ASP A 355 -0.51 -1.98 -9.66
C ASP A 355 -0.61 -2.82 -8.38
N VAL A 356 -1.79 -2.87 -7.76
CA VAL A 356 -2.06 -3.66 -6.55
C VAL A 356 -3.11 -4.71 -6.86
N ARG A 357 -2.69 -5.97 -6.87
CA ARG A 357 -3.56 -7.14 -7.08
C ARG A 357 -3.54 -8.06 -5.87
N LYS A 358 -4.37 -9.09 -5.89
CA LYS A 358 -4.42 -10.09 -4.81
C LYS A 358 -3.08 -10.82 -4.71
N ALA A 359 -2.68 -11.25 -3.50
CA ALA A 359 -1.37 -11.87 -3.30
C ALA A 359 -1.10 -13.11 -4.18
N SER A 360 -2.14 -13.82 -4.62
CA SER A 360 -2.01 -14.99 -5.48
C SER A 360 -1.73 -14.66 -6.95
N THR A 361 -1.70 -13.39 -7.34
CA THR A 361 -1.47 -12.97 -8.74
C THR A 361 -0.03 -13.25 -9.14
N SER A 362 0.17 -13.79 -10.34
CA SER A 362 1.51 -14.10 -10.84
C SER A 362 2.19 -12.82 -11.34
N ASP A 363 3.52 -12.82 -11.32
CA ASP A 363 4.32 -11.67 -11.79
C ASP A 363 4.10 -11.47 -13.32
N VAL A 364 3.90 -12.56 -14.07
CA VAL A 364 3.56 -12.52 -15.51
C VAL A 364 2.28 -11.74 -15.81
N ASP A 365 1.31 -11.74 -14.89
CA ASP A 365 -0.03 -11.17 -15.11
C ASP A 365 -0.01 -9.63 -14.99
N PHE A 366 1.04 -9.05 -14.39
CA PHE A 366 1.19 -7.59 -14.28
C PHE A 366 1.76 -6.98 -15.56
N PHE A 367 2.66 -7.68 -16.24
CA PHE A 367 3.58 -7.10 -17.21
C PHE A 367 2.90 -6.21 -18.26
N GLN A 368 1.93 -6.74 -19.00
CA GLN A 368 1.32 -6.05 -20.14
C GLN A 368 0.54 -4.82 -19.69
N ASP A 369 -0.33 -4.99 -18.70
CA ASP A 369 -1.15 -3.90 -18.14
C ASP A 369 -0.26 -2.78 -17.60
N ASP A 370 0.81 -3.12 -16.88
CA ASP A 370 1.76 -2.15 -16.31
C ASP A 370 2.56 -1.40 -17.38
N VAL A 371 2.96 -2.06 -18.47
CA VAL A 371 3.60 -1.39 -19.61
C VAL A 371 2.64 -0.41 -20.26
N GLU A 372 1.39 -0.83 -20.53
CA GLU A 372 0.40 0.02 -21.17
C GLU A 372 0.04 1.23 -20.28
N LYS A 373 -0.17 1.00 -18.99
CA LYS A 373 -0.45 2.08 -18.02
C LYS A 373 0.74 3.02 -17.85
N SER A 374 1.96 2.51 -17.85
CA SER A 374 3.16 3.34 -17.82
C SER A 374 3.31 4.17 -19.10
N GLN A 375 2.95 3.62 -20.26
CA GLN A 375 2.97 4.33 -21.54
C GLN A 375 2.00 5.52 -21.58
N GLU A 376 0.89 5.47 -20.84
CA GLU A 376 -0.05 6.60 -20.69
C GLU A 376 0.57 7.79 -19.93
N VAL A 377 1.55 7.50 -19.06
CA VAL A 377 2.20 8.47 -18.16
C VAL A 377 3.49 9.03 -18.75
N PHE A 378 4.37 8.16 -19.26
CA PHE A 378 5.64 8.58 -19.83
C PHE A 378 5.47 9.26 -21.20
N PRO A 379 6.20 10.35 -21.47
CA PRO A 379 6.02 11.14 -22.70
C PRO A 379 6.54 10.44 -23.95
N ASP A 380 7.61 9.65 -23.85
CA ASP A 380 8.21 8.95 -24.97
C ASP A 380 7.67 7.52 -25.08
N LYS A 381 7.81 6.93 -26.27
CA LYS A 381 7.48 5.51 -26.48
C LYS A 381 8.45 4.65 -25.67
N ILE A 382 7.93 3.68 -24.93
CA ILE A 382 8.73 2.66 -24.26
C ILE A 382 9.40 1.80 -25.33
N GLU A 383 10.72 1.69 -25.24
CA GLU A 383 11.60 0.93 -26.13
C GLU A 383 12.22 -0.27 -25.40
N ASP A 384 12.52 -0.12 -24.11
CA ASP A 384 13.19 -1.14 -23.28
C ASP A 384 12.40 -1.40 -22.00
N ALA A 385 12.13 -2.68 -21.70
CA ALA A 385 11.51 -3.11 -20.45
C ALA A 385 12.42 -4.08 -19.70
N HIS A 386 12.83 -3.72 -18.48
CA HIS A 386 13.63 -4.56 -17.60
C HIS A 386 12.78 -5.18 -16.50
N ALA A 387 12.89 -6.49 -16.32
CA ALA A 387 12.19 -7.19 -15.26
C ALA A 387 13.00 -8.40 -14.76
N ASP A 388 12.57 -8.99 -13.65
CA ASP A 388 13.12 -10.28 -13.22
C ASP A 388 12.61 -11.42 -14.12
N GLY A 389 13.15 -12.62 -13.94
CA GLY A 389 12.71 -13.79 -14.71
C GLY A 389 11.25 -14.19 -14.45
N ALA A 390 10.62 -13.66 -13.40
CA ALA A 390 9.26 -14.04 -13.03
C ALA A 390 8.18 -13.51 -13.97
N TYR A 391 8.53 -12.51 -14.79
CA TYR A 391 7.67 -11.93 -15.83
C TYR A 391 7.74 -12.68 -17.17
N HIS A 392 8.56 -13.73 -17.27
CA HIS A 392 8.69 -14.48 -18.51
C HIS A 392 7.44 -15.30 -18.83
N SER A 393 6.82 -15.03 -19.98
CA SER A 393 5.77 -15.86 -20.57
C SER A 393 5.80 -15.72 -22.11
N PRO A 394 5.22 -16.68 -22.87
CA PRO A 394 5.02 -16.52 -24.31
C PRO A 394 4.21 -15.25 -24.64
N ASP A 395 3.11 -15.03 -23.91
CA ASP A 395 2.22 -13.88 -24.13
C ASP A 395 2.96 -12.54 -23.92
N ASN A 396 3.83 -12.44 -22.91
CA ASN A 396 4.60 -11.20 -22.66
C ASN A 396 5.68 -10.98 -23.72
N GLN A 397 6.26 -12.04 -24.28
CA GLN A 397 7.19 -11.94 -25.40
C GLN A 397 6.48 -11.48 -26.67
N GLU A 398 5.35 -12.10 -27.02
CA GLU A 398 4.54 -11.72 -28.19
C GLU A 398 4.07 -10.26 -28.08
N PHE A 399 3.59 -9.84 -26.90
CA PHE A 399 3.24 -8.45 -26.62
C PHE A 399 4.42 -7.49 -26.86
N CYS A 400 5.63 -7.84 -26.41
CA CYS A 400 6.81 -7.01 -26.62
C CYS A 400 7.22 -6.95 -28.09
N GLU A 401 7.18 -8.08 -28.81
CA GLU A 401 7.44 -8.14 -30.25
C GLU A 401 6.48 -7.23 -31.03
N ASP A 402 5.17 -7.33 -30.76
CA ASP A 402 4.13 -6.51 -31.39
C ASP A 402 4.32 -5.02 -31.14
N LYS A 403 4.69 -4.64 -29.90
CA LYS A 403 4.90 -3.25 -29.51
C LYS A 403 6.29 -2.73 -29.90
N ASN A 404 7.18 -3.59 -30.39
CA ASN A 404 8.61 -3.33 -30.62
C ASN A 404 9.31 -2.83 -29.34
N ILE A 405 9.17 -3.58 -28.25
CA ILE A 405 9.81 -3.37 -26.96
C ILE A 405 10.87 -4.45 -26.74
N ASN A 406 12.08 -4.06 -26.37
CA ASN A 406 13.12 -5.00 -25.97
C ASN A 406 12.88 -5.45 -24.53
N LEU A 407 12.53 -6.73 -24.35
CA LEU A 407 12.34 -7.32 -23.02
C LEU A 407 13.67 -7.89 -22.48
N TYR A 408 14.19 -7.27 -21.43
CA TYR A 408 15.41 -7.70 -20.73
C TYR A 408 15.06 -8.37 -19.41
N LEU A 409 15.20 -9.70 -19.36
CA LEU A 409 14.96 -10.50 -18.17
C LEU A 409 16.29 -10.81 -17.46
N HIS A 410 16.42 -10.38 -16.20
CA HIS A 410 17.67 -10.51 -15.44
C HIS A 410 17.80 -11.82 -14.65
N ALA A 411 16.83 -12.73 -14.77
CA ALA A 411 16.87 -14.06 -14.20
C ALA A 411 16.06 -15.06 -15.05
N ILE A 412 16.19 -16.35 -14.76
CA ILE A 412 15.40 -17.42 -15.39
C ILE A 412 14.52 -18.06 -14.32
N GLN A 413 13.24 -18.25 -14.61
CA GLN A 413 12.31 -18.99 -13.74
C GLN A 413 12.61 -20.50 -13.75
N GLY A 414 12.44 -21.14 -12.58
CA GLY A 414 12.50 -22.59 -12.43
C GLY A 414 13.57 -23.07 -11.46
N ALA A 415 13.52 -24.35 -11.12
CA ALA A 415 14.59 -24.98 -10.37
C ALA A 415 15.89 -24.91 -11.18
N LYS A 416 17.04 -24.84 -10.50
CA LYS A 416 18.34 -24.92 -11.17
C LYS A 416 18.34 -26.16 -12.08
N GLY A 417 18.54 -25.94 -13.38
CA GLY A 417 18.54 -27.01 -14.35
C GLY A 417 19.57 -28.06 -13.97
N ARG A 418 19.22 -29.35 -14.17
CA ARG A 418 20.16 -30.46 -13.98
C ARG A 418 21.40 -30.31 -14.85
N TYR A 419 21.28 -29.66 -16.00
CA TYR A 419 22.37 -29.49 -16.94
C TYR A 419 22.82 -28.03 -16.95
N GLN A 420 24.12 -27.83 -16.74
CA GLN A 420 24.78 -26.54 -16.90
C GLN A 420 25.55 -26.54 -18.21
N PHE A 421 25.20 -25.59 -19.07
CA PHE A 421 25.81 -25.41 -20.38
C PHE A 421 26.95 -24.38 -20.26
N ASP A 422 28.10 -24.70 -20.81
CA ASP A 422 29.24 -23.80 -20.92
C ASP A 422 29.75 -23.79 -22.36
N PHE A 423 30.13 -22.61 -22.84
CA PHE A 423 30.69 -22.39 -24.17
C PHE A 423 32.11 -21.81 -24.03
N PRO A 424 33.08 -22.65 -23.65
CA PRO A 424 34.47 -22.21 -23.57
C PRO A 424 35.01 -21.78 -24.94
N ASP A 425 36.07 -20.96 -24.93
CA ASP A 425 36.72 -20.38 -26.13
C ASP A 425 37.19 -21.42 -27.19
N ASN A 426 37.15 -22.71 -26.84
CA ASN A 426 37.43 -23.82 -27.76
C ASN A 426 36.28 -24.12 -28.74
N GLY A 427 35.14 -23.41 -28.63
CA GLY A 427 34.01 -23.50 -29.54
C GLY A 427 33.17 -24.78 -29.41
N ARG A 428 33.38 -25.59 -28.37
CA ARG A 428 32.59 -26.80 -28.09
C ARG A 428 31.67 -26.57 -26.91
N LEU A 429 30.39 -26.91 -27.08
CA LEU A 429 29.43 -26.92 -25.99
C LEU A 429 29.83 -28.00 -24.97
N SER A 430 30.03 -27.57 -23.73
CA SER A 430 30.26 -28.42 -22.57
C SER A 430 28.97 -28.51 -21.76
N VAL A 431 28.53 -29.71 -21.41
CA VAL A 431 27.30 -29.93 -20.63
C VAL A 431 27.65 -30.64 -19.34
N LEU A 432 27.52 -29.99 -18.19
CA LEU A 432 27.72 -30.60 -16.87
C LEU A 432 26.36 -31.06 -16.31
N ASP A 433 26.24 -32.34 -16.00
CA ASP A 433 25.15 -32.86 -15.17
C ASP A 433 25.42 -32.52 -13.70
N THR A 434 24.68 -31.56 -13.14
CA THR A 434 24.87 -31.07 -11.77
C THR A 434 24.42 -32.06 -10.69
N VAL A 435 23.76 -33.16 -11.06
CA VAL A 435 23.36 -34.22 -10.11
C VAL A 435 24.45 -35.28 -10.01
N THR A 436 25.02 -35.70 -11.14
CA THR A 436 26.11 -36.70 -11.17
C THR A 436 27.50 -36.08 -11.11
N ASN A 437 27.60 -34.77 -11.34
CA ASN A 437 28.83 -34.00 -11.50
C ASN A 437 29.72 -34.51 -12.67
N GLU A 438 29.08 -35.05 -13.71
CA GLU A 438 29.74 -35.59 -14.91
C GLU A 438 29.60 -34.65 -16.12
N LEU A 439 30.67 -34.55 -16.90
CA LEU A 439 30.67 -33.86 -18.19
C LEU A 439 30.06 -34.78 -19.26
N ILE A 440 28.99 -34.33 -19.87
CA ILE A 440 28.33 -34.94 -21.01
C ILE A 440 28.89 -34.25 -22.26
N ASP A 441 29.50 -35.04 -23.15
CA ASP A 441 29.85 -34.57 -24.47
C ASP A 441 28.55 -34.25 -25.24
N ALA A 442 28.38 -32.99 -25.63
CA ALA A 442 27.34 -32.57 -26.56
C ALA A 442 27.64 -33.19 -27.93
N THR A 443 27.27 -34.45 -28.12
CA THR A 443 27.35 -35.12 -29.42
C THR A 443 26.17 -34.63 -30.26
N THR A 444 26.50 -34.18 -31.47
CA THR A 444 25.60 -33.67 -32.52
C THR A 444 24.44 -34.59 -32.84
#